data_AF-A0A2G6MVM2-F1
#
_entry.id   AF-A0A2G6MVM2-F1
#
_cell.length_a   1.000
_cell.length_b   1.000
_cell.length_c   1.000
_cell.angle_alpha   90.00
_cell.angle_beta   90.00
_cell.angle_gamma   90.00
#
_symmetry.space_group_name_H-M   'P 1'
#
loop_
_entity.id
_entity.type
_entity.pdbx_description
1 polymer ?
#
loop_
_entity_poly.entity_id
_entity_poly.type
_entity_poly.pdbx_seq_one_letter_code
_entity_poly.pdbx_strand_id
1 'polypeptide(L)'
;ADYGRSLQLLQRARRFVDAQGGGMKVKTGIMVGVGEERDEVVDLMRDAAEHGVQVLTIGQYLQPSKRHHPVLRYVEPAEFAELEEIGRELGLGWVESGPLVRSSYHAREQSEARGAQPAADE
;
A
#
# COMPACT_ATOMS: atom_id res chain seq x y z
N ALA A 1 -4.99 0.87 18.60
CA ALA A 1 -5.10 0.28 17.25
C ALA A 1 -4.38 -1.06 17.27
N ASP A 2 -4.77 -2.02 16.42
CA ASP A 2 -4.20 -3.38 16.40
C ASP A 2 -3.83 -3.74 14.96
N TYR A 3 -2.55 -3.99 14.70
CA TYR A 3 -2.02 -4.24 13.36
C TYR A 3 -2.55 -5.55 12.77
N GLY A 4 -2.50 -6.65 13.54
CA GLY A 4 -2.97 -7.95 13.10
C GLY A 4 -4.46 -7.97 12.75
N ARG A 5 -5.29 -7.22 13.48
CA ARG A 5 -6.72 -7.06 13.16
C ARG A 5 -6.94 -6.38 11.81
N SER A 6 -6.13 -5.38 11.46
CA SER A 6 -6.19 -4.70 10.17
C SER A 6 -5.81 -5.66 9.04
N LEU A 7 -4.75 -6.46 9.21
CA LEU A 7 -4.36 -7.48 8.24
C LEU A 7 -5.45 -8.54 8.03
N GLN A 8 -6.08 -9.01 9.12
CA GLN A 8 -7.22 -9.94 9.04
C GLN A 8 -8.41 -9.34 8.27
N LEU A 9 -8.66 -8.04 8.40
CA LEU A 9 -9.70 -7.36 7.62
C LEU A 9 -9.39 -7.39 6.12
N LEU A 10 -8.14 -7.08 5.73
CA LEU A 10 -7.70 -7.12 4.34
C LEU A 10 -7.83 -8.52 3.74
N GLN A 11 -7.43 -9.55 4.49
CA GLN A 11 -7.57 -10.94 4.06
C GLN A 11 -9.05 -11.35 3.89
N ARG A 12 -9.93 -10.94 4.81
CA ARG A 12 -11.38 -11.18 4.68
C ARG A 12 -11.96 -10.47 3.46
N ALA A 13 -11.52 -9.24 3.18
CA ALA A 13 -11.92 -8.50 1.99
C ALA A 13 -11.48 -9.23 0.71
N ARG A 14 -10.25 -9.79 0.67
CA ARG A 14 -9.78 -10.59 -0.47
C ARG A 14 -10.69 -11.80 -0.70
N ARG A 15 -10.96 -12.58 0.34
CA ARG A 15 -11.87 -13.75 0.25
C ARG A 15 -13.26 -13.38 -0.24
N PHE A 16 -13.79 -12.23 0.19
CA PHE A 16 -15.06 -11.73 -0.31
C PHE A 16 -15.00 -11.40 -1.81
N VAL A 17 -13.97 -10.68 -2.24
CA VAL A 17 -13.74 -10.36 -3.65
C VAL A 17 -13.65 -11.63 -4.51
N ASP A 18 -12.93 -12.66 -4.04
CA ASP A 18 -12.84 -13.96 -4.71
C ASP A 18 -14.21 -14.62 -4.86
N ALA A 19 -15.00 -14.64 -3.78
CA ALA A 19 -16.34 -15.21 -3.80
C ALA A 19 -17.32 -14.45 -4.72
N GLN A 20 -17.04 -13.20 -5.05
CA GLN A 20 -17.82 -12.37 -5.98
C GLN A 20 -17.31 -12.44 -7.44
N GLY A 21 -16.34 -13.30 -7.74
CA GLY A 21 -15.81 -13.47 -9.10
C GLY A 21 -14.66 -12.52 -9.47
N GLY A 22 -14.01 -11.89 -8.48
CA GLY A 22 -12.72 -11.21 -8.68
C GLY A 22 -12.75 -9.84 -9.38
N GLY A 23 -13.94 -9.26 -9.62
CA GLY A 23 -14.09 -7.97 -10.31
C GLY A 23 -13.71 -6.72 -9.49
N MET A 24 -13.31 -6.89 -8.23
CA MET A 24 -12.94 -5.80 -7.31
C MET A 24 -11.50 -5.97 -6.84
N LYS A 25 -10.90 -4.89 -6.33
CA LYS A 25 -9.55 -4.91 -5.76
C LYS A 25 -9.57 -4.57 -4.28
N VAL A 26 -8.68 -5.23 -3.54
CA VAL A 26 -8.39 -4.86 -2.15
C VAL A 26 -7.30 -3.81 -2.15
N LYS A 27 -7.57 -2.69 -1.48
CA LYS A 27 -6.67 -1.54 -1.40
C LYS A 27 -6.38 -1.18 0.05
N THR A 28 -5.14 -0.77 0.31
CA THR A 28 -4.75 -0.13 1.58
C THR A 28 -3.76 1.00 1.30
N GLY A 29 -3.39 1.75 2.34
CA GLY A 29 -2.42 2.81 2.24
C GLY A 29 -1.70 3.09 3.56
N ILE A 30 -0.49 3.62 3.44
CA ILE A 30 0.35 4.03 4.57
C ILE A 30 0.83 5.47 4.39
N MET A 31 1.23 6.08 5.51
CA MET A 31 1.92 7.36 5.52
C MET A 31 3.31 7.19 6.12
N VAL A 32 4.32 7.71 5.45
CA VAL A 32 5.73 7.70 5.87
C VAL A 32 6.14 9.06 6.45
N GLY A 33 7.23 9.09 7.21
CA GLY A 33 7.76 10.27 7.89
C GLY A 33 7.29 10.45 9.33
N VAL A 34 6.78 9.39 9.96
CA VAL A 34 6.27 9.40 11.35
C VAL A 34 7.20 8.69 12.34
N GLY A 35 8.32 8.13 11.87
CA GLY A 35 9.36 7.52 12.71
C GLY A 35 9.67 6.06 12.37
N GLU A 36 9.04 5.55 11.32
CA GLU A 36 9.33 4.24 10.76
C GLU A 36 10.70 4.20 10.09
N GLU A 37 11.34 3.03 10.17
CA GLU A 37 12.51 2.69 9.38
C GLU A 37 12.11 2.12 8.02
N ARG A 38 13.00 2.25 7.02
CA ARG A 38 12.73 1.77 5.65
C ARG A 38 12.36 0.28 5.61
N ASP A 39 13.04 -0.53 6.40
CA ASP A 39 12.81 -1.99 6.43
C ASP A 39 11.44 -2.33 7.03
N GLU A 40 10.94 -1.56 8.00
CA GLU A 40 9.57 -1.73 8.54
C GLU A 40 8.50 -1.43 7.48
N VAL A 41 8.76 -0.46 6.60
CA VAL A 41 7.87 -0.17 5.46
C VAL A 41 7.85 -1.36 4.49
N VAL A 42 9.02 -1.93 4.18
CA VAL A 42 9.14 -3.09 3.30
C VAL A 42 8.47 -4.33 3.89
N ASP A 43 8.63 -4.58 5.19
CA ASP A 43 7.96 -5.68 5.89
C ASP A 43 6.43 -5.51 5.85
N LEU A 44 5.93 -4.29 6.04
CA LEU A 44 4.50 -4.01 5.88
C LEU A 44 4.02 -4.28 4.46
N MET A 45 4.82 -3.96 3.44
CA MET A 45 4.48 -4.24 2.05
C MET A 45 4.40 -5.74 1.77
N ARG A 46 5.30 -6.54 2.37
CA ARG A 46 5.24 -8.01 2.34
C ARG A 46 3.95 -8.51 2.97
N ASP A 47 3.65 -8.05 4.18
CA ASP A 47 2.42 -8.41 4.89
C ASP A 47 1.18 -8.04 4.06
N ALA A 48 1.15 -6.86 3.45
CA ALA A 48 0.04 -6.45 2.59
C ALA A 48 -0.15 -7.40 1.40
N ALA A 49 0.94 -7.76 0.70
CA ALA A 49 0.90 -8.69 -0.42
C ALA A 49 0.41 -10.08 0.02
N GLU A 50 0.96 -10.62 1.11
CA GLU A 50 0.56 -11.92 1.68
C GLU A 50 -0.92 -11.97 2.10
N HIS A 51 -1.48 -10.83 2.51
CA HIS A 51 -2.89 -10.71 2.88
C HIS A 51 -3.82 -10.35 1.71
N GLY A 52 -3.32 -10.41 0.47
CA GLY A 52 -4.12 -10.29 -0.75
C GLY A 52 -4.48 -8.86 -1.15
N VAL A 53 -3.72 -7.87 -0.65
CA VAL A 53 -3.80 -6.49 -1.12
C VAL A 53 -3.29 -6.43 -2.56
N GLN A 54 -3.99 -5.69 -3.41
CA GLN A 54 -3.62 -5.50 -4.82
C GLN A 54 -3.19 -4.07 -5.11
N VAL A 55 -3.66 -3.10 -4.32
CA VAL A 55 -3.31 -1.69 -4.49
C VAL A 55 -2.79 -1.15 -3.16
N LEU A 56 -1.58 -0.62 -3.17
CA LEU A 56 -0.99 0.09 -2.04
C LEU A 56 -0.74 1.55 -2.41
N THR A 57 -1.05 2.47 -1.50
CA THR A 57 -0.64 3.88 -1.63
C THR A 57 0.34 4.25 -0.53
N ILE A 58 1.45 4.89 -0.88
CA ILE A 58 2.48 5.37 0.04
C ILE A 58 2.60 6.88 -0.12
N GLY A 59 2.27 7.63 0.94
CA GLY A 59 2.30 9.10 0.93
C GLY A 59 3.06 9.70 2.09
N GLN A 60 3.54 10.94 1.95
CA GLN A 60 4.16 11.65 3.07
C GLN A 60 3.09 12.02 4.12
N TYR A 61 3.35 11.71 5.38
CA TYR A 61 2.64 12.28 6.50
C TYR A 61 2.90 13.79 6.56
N LEU A 62 1.83 14.57 6.47
CA LEU A 62 1.86 16.02 6.68
C LEU A 62 1.08 16.32 7.94
N GLN A 63 1.79 16.84 8.95
CA GLN A 63 1.21 17.20 10.23
C GLN A 63 0.09 18.24 10.03
N PRO A 64 -1.19 17.92 10.36
CA PRO A 64 -2.29 18.85 10.13
C PRO A 64 -2.24 20.11 11.00
N SER A 65 -1.72 19.96 12.23
CA SER A 65 -1.51 21.06 13.17
C SER A 65 -0.50 20.67 14.23
N LYS A 66 0.03 21.65 14.97
CA LYS A 66 1.04 21.45 16.03
C LYS A 66 0.63 20.49 17.16
N ARG A 67 -0.64 20.12 17.27
CA ARG A 67 -1.15 19.17 18.27
C ARG A 67 -1.07 17.70 17.82
N HIS A 68 -0.86 17.45 16.53
CA HIS A 68 -0.73 16.11 15.99
C HIS A 68 0.72 15.64 16.09
N HIS A 69 0.94 14.34 15.84
CA HIS A 69 2.29 13.78 15.78
C HIS A 69 3.20 14.65 14.90
N PRO A 70 4.43 14.96 15.30
CA PRO A 70 5.35 15.71 14.44
C PRO A 70 5.72 14.89 13.20
N VAL A 71 6.06 15.59 12.12
CA VAL A 71 6.81 14.97 11.01
C VAL A 71 8.22 14.72 11.52
N LEU A 72 8.69 13.47 11.51
CA LEU A 72 10.03 13.11 11.94
C LEU A 72 11.02 13.09 10.78
N ARG A 73 10.55 12.79 9.56
CA ARG A 73 11.36 12.78 8.34
C ARG A 73 10.51 13.19 7.14
N TYR A 74 11.10 13.98 6.25
CA TYR A 74 10.58 14.17 4.90
C TYR A 74 11.29 13.17 3.99
N VAL A 75 10.54 12.20 3.48
CA VAL A 75 11.07 11.15 2.63
C VAL A 75 11.41 11.73 1.26
N GLU A 76 12.57 11.37 0.72
CA GLU A 76 13.02 11.89 -0.58
C GLU A 76 12.20 11.25 -1.72
N PRO A 77 11.97 11.97 -2.83
CA PRO A 77 11.27 11.42 -4.00
C PRO A 77 11.89 10.12 -4.53
N ALA A 78 13.21 9.97 -4.45
CA ALA A 78 13.92 8.76 -4.87
C ALA A 78 13.51 7.53 -4.04
N GLU A 79 13.35 7.69 -2.73
CA GLU A 79 12.93 6.60 -1.85
C GLU A 79 11.47 6.18 -2.11
N PHE A 80 10.59 7.12 -2.47
CA PHE A 80 9.25 6.75 -2.93
C PHE A 80 9.27 5.89 -4.20
N ALA A 81 10.16 6.22 -5.16
CA ALA A 81 10.33 5.43 -6.38
C ALA A 81 10.87 4.03 -6.08
N GLU A 82 11.86 3.91 -5.19
CA GLU A 82 12.37 2.60 -4.73
C GLU A 82 11.27 1.76 -4.08
N LEU A 83 10.45 2.36 -3.22
CA LEU A 83 9.34 1.66 -2.56
C LEU A 83 8.27 1.22 -3.57
N GLU A 84 8.04 1.97 -4.65
CA GLU A 84 7.14 1.54 -5.72
C GLU A 84 7.68 0.27 -6.41
N GLU A 85 8.96 0.27 -6.77
CA GLU A 85 9.62 -0.88 -7.42
C GLU A 85 9.59 -2.11 -6.52
N ILE A 86 10.01 -1.97 -5.26
CA ILE A 86 9.99 -3.05 -4.26
C ILE A 86 8.58 -3.63 -4.12
N GLY A 87 7.55 -2.78 -4.03
CA GLY A 87 6.20 -3.28 -3.82
C GLY A 87 5.66 -4.05 -5.02
N ARG A 88 6.03 -3.64 -6.24
CA ARG A 88 5.73 -4.40 -7.46
C ARG A 88 6.45 -5.75 -7.47
N GLU A 89 7.72 -5.80 -7.08
CA GLU A 89 8.49 -7.05 -6.96
C GLU A 89 7.91 -8.01 -5.90
N LEU A 90 7.33 -7.46 -4.82
CA LEU A 90 6.64 -8.23 -3.78
C LEU A 90 5.25 -8.75 -4.20
N GLY A 91 4.79 -8.44 -5.41
CA GLY A 91 3.53 -8.94 -5.96
C GLY A 91 2.32 -8.03 -5.74
N LEU A 92 2.51 -6.79 -5.28
CA LEU A 92 1.42 -5.80 -5.26
C LEU A 92 1.11 -5.39 -6.72
N GLY A 93 -0.15 -5.60 -7.14
CA GLY A 93 -0.56 -5.32 -8.52
C GLY A 93 -0.47 -3.84 -8.93
N TRP A 94 -0.55 -2.92 -7.96
CA TRP A 94 -0.31 -1.50 -8.16
C TRP A 94 0.24 -0.88 -6.87
N VAL A 95 1.27 -0.06 -7.01
CA VAL A 95 1.78 0.79 -5.94
C VAL A 95 1.79 2.23 -6.43
N GLU A 96 1.08 3.10 -5.73
CA GLU A 96 1.13 4.55 -5.96
C GLU A 96 1.98 5.15 -4.84
N SER A 97 3.14 5.68 -5.18
CA SER A 97 4.13 6.11 -4.19
C SER A 97 4.61 7.52 -4.49
N GLY A 98 4.48 8.44 -3.52
CA GLY A 98 4.99 9.79 -3.69
C GLY A 98 4.56 10.76 -2.59
N PRO A 99 5.24 11.92 -2.46
CA PRO A 99 5.02 12.82 -1.32
C PRO A 99 3.56 13.29 -1.17
N LEU A 100 2.89 13.57 -2.29
CA LEU A 100 1.52 14.08 -2.32
C LEU A 100 0.46 12.99 -2.50
N VAL A 101 0.85 11.73 -2.61
CA VAL A 101 -0.08 10.61 -2.78
C VAL A 101 -1.01 10.52 -1.58
N ARG A 102 -2.28 10.26 -1.85
CA ARG A 102 -3.33 10.01 -0.85
C ARG A 102 -4.15 8.81 -1.29
N SER A 103 -4.95 8.28 -0.36
CA SER A 103 -5.77 7.08 -0.61
C SER A 103 -6.77 7.24 -1.78
N SER A 104 -7.15 8.44 -2.17
CA SER A 104 -8.03 8.69 -3.33
C SER A 104 -7.31 9.19 -4.58
N TYR A 105 -6.02 9.52 -4.49
CA TYR A 105 -5.24 10.01 -5.63
C TYR A 105 -5.16 8.89 -6.70
N HIS A 106 -5.56 9.20 -7.93
CA HIS A 106 -5.64 8.27 -9.07
C HIS A 106 -6.40 6.95 -8.82
N ALA A 107 -7.42 6.97 -7.95
CA ALA A 107 -8.18 5.78 -7.59
C ALA A 107 -8.92 5.11 -8.77
N ARG A 108 -9.30 5.89 -9.79
CA ARG A 108 -9.98 5.36 -10.99
C ARG A 108 -8.99 4.55 -11.83
N GLU A 109 -7.83 5.12 -12.12
CA GLU A 109 -6.75 4.47 -12.86
C GLU A 109 -6.28 3.20 -12.14
N GLN A 110 -6.15 3.27 -10.81
CA GLN A 110 -5.81 2.13 -9.97
C GLN A 110 -6.86 1.01 -10.01
N SER A 111 -8.14 1.35 -10.12
CA SER A 111 -9.21 0.36 -10.27
C SER A 111 -9.14 -0.33 -11.64
N GLU A 112 -8.85 0.45 -12.69
CA GLU A 112 -8.80 0.00 -14.09
C GLU A 112 -7.52 -0.76 -14.47
N ALA A 113 -6.41 -0.54 -13.76
CA ALA A 113 -5.13 -1.19 -14.06
C ALA A 113 -5.26 -2.73 -14.01
N ARG A 114 -4.63 -3.48 -14.91
CA ARG A 114 -4.59 -4.94 -14.76
C ARG A 114 -3.59 -5.26 -13.63
N GLY A 115 -4.02 -6.00 -12.61
CA GLY A 115 -3.10 -6.46 -11.56
C GLY A 115 -2.03 -7.37 -12.16
N ALA A 116 -0.89 -7.50 -11.48
CA ALA A 116 0.13 -8.49 -11.85
C ALA A 116 -0.55 -9.87 -11.99
N GLN A 117 -0.48 -10.44 -13.18
CA GLN A 117 -0.89 -11.84 -13.36
C GLN A 117 0.09 -12.70 -12.55
N PRO A 118 -0.36 -13.71 -11.81
CA PRO A 118 0.56 -14.73 -11.35
C PRO A 118 1.28 -15.26 -12.60
N ALA A 119 2.60 -15.40 -12.51
CA ALA A 119 3.37 -16.08 -13.55
C ALA A 119 2.65 -17.39 -13.84
N ALA A 120 2.26 -17.61 -15.10
CA ALA A 120 1.72 -18.89 -15.50
C ALA A 120 2.83 -19.92 -15.24
N ASP A 121 2.59 -20.85 -14.32
CA ASP A 121 3.42 -22.04 -14.18
C ASP A 121 3.37 -22.77 -15.53
N GLU A 122 4.52 -22.82 -16.20
CA GLU A 122 4.77 -23.61 -17.42
C GLU A 122 5.17 -25.04 -17.04
#